data_AF-A0A1I5U335-F1
#
_entry.id   AF-A0A1I5U335-F1
#
_cell.length_a   1.000
_cell.length_b   1.000
_cell.length_c   1.000
_cell.angle_alpha   90.00
_cell.angle_beta   90.00
_cell.angle_gamma   90.00
#
_symmetry.space_group_name_H-M   'P 1'
#
loop_
_entity.id
_entity.type
_entity.pdbx_description
1 polymer ?
#
loop_
_entity_poly.entity_id
_entity_poly.type
_entity_poly.pdbx_seq_one_letter_code
_entity_poly.pdbx_strand_id
1 'polypeptide(L)' 'MATFVLTLVLLLLAIAGLAVGVIFGRAPIKGSCGGAACDKRIACDACDACDARRAP' A
#
# COMPACT_ATOMS: atom_id res chain seq x y z
N MET A 1 25.98 2.89 16.51
CA MET A 1 24.97 3.89 16.93
C MET A 1 24.58 4.83 15.80
N ALA A 2 25.54 5.46 15.10
CA ALA A 2 25.23 6.35 13.96
C ALA A 2 24.37 5.69 12.86
N THR A 3 24.68 4.44 12.49
CA THR A 3 23.90 3.65 11.52
C THR A 3 22.45 3.43 11.96
N PHE A 4 22.23 3.13 13.24
CA PHE A 4 20.90 2.89 13.80
C PHE A 4 20.02 4.14 13.73
N VAL A 5 20.57 5.31 14.10
CA VAL A 5 19.84 6.58 14.02
C VAL A 5 19.55 6.93 12.55
N LEU A 6 20.50 6.73 11.65
CA LEU A 6 20.33 7.00 10.22
C LEU A 6 19.21 6.13 9.61
N THR A 7 19.20 4.82 9.90
CA THR A 7 18.15 3.91 9.40
C THR A 7 16.77 4.26 9.96
N LEU A 8 16.70 4.68 11.23
CA LEU A 8 15.45 5.08 11.86
C LEU A 8 14.88 6.31 11.17
N VAL A 9 15.71 7.34 10.95
CA VAL A 9 15.31 8.57 10.25
C VAL A 9 14.85 8.26 8.82
N LEU A 10 15.59 7.44 8.07
CA LEU A 10 15.23 7.05 6.70
C LEU A 10 13.89 6.30 6.64
N LEU A 11 13.66 5.37 7.56
CA LEU A 11 12.39 4.65 7.64
C LEU A 11 11.22 5.60 7.93
N LEU A 12 11.39 6.52 8.89
CA LEU A 12 10.36 7.51 9.21
C LEU A 12 10.06 8.42 8.01
N LEU A 13 11.10 8.85 7.29
CA LEU A 13 10.94 9.66 6.08
C LEU A 13 10.18 8.91 4.97
N ALA A 14 10.48 7.63 4.78
CA ALA A 14 9.79 6.78 3.81
C ALA A 14 8.30 6.60 4.17
N ILE A 15 8.00 6.31 5.43
CA ILE A 15 6.61 6.17 5.92
C ILE A 15 5.87 7.49 5.79
N ALA A 16 6.49 8.61 6.18
CA ALA A 16 5.90 9.93 6.03
C ALA A 16 5.60 10.25 4.56
N GLY A 17 6.52 9.96 3.63
CA GLY A 17 6.30 10.14 2.20
C GLY A 17 5.15 9.29 1.65
N LEU A 18 5.06 8.02 2.08
CA LEU A 18 3.95 7.14 1.70
C LEU A 18 2.61 7.62 2.26
N ALA A 19 2.57 8.05 3.53
CA ALA A 19 1.37 8.57 4.18
C ALA A 19 0.89 9.86 3.52
N VAL A 20 1.81 10.79 3.23
CA VAL A 20 1.51 12.01 2.48
C VAL A 20 0.96 11.64 1.10
N GLY A 21 1.61 10.73 0.37
CA GLY A 21 1.14 10.27 -0.94
C GLY A 21 -0.31 9.73 -0.92
N VAL A 22 -0.65 8.91 0.08
CA VAL A 22 -2.00 8.36 0.25
C VAL A 22 -3.02 9.46 0.59
N ILE A 23 -2.67 10.42 1.44
CA ILE A 23 -3.54 11.56 1.78
C ILE A 23 -3.81 12.43 0.54
N PHE A 24 -2.82 12.59 -0.34
CA PHE A 24 -2.97 13.30 -1.61
C PHE A 24 -3.65 12.47 -2.72
N GLY A 25 -4.31 11.35 -2.36
CA GLY A 25 -5.14 10.58 -3.28
C GLY A 25 -4.39 9.55 -4.13
N ARG A 26 -3.12 9.24 -3.83
CA ARG A 26 -2.46 8.10 -4.48
C ARG A 26 -3.04 6.80 -3.95
N ALA A 27 -3.36 5.89 -4.86
CA ALA A 27 -3.88 4.58 -4.53
C ALA A 27 -2.96 3.86 -3.51
N PRO A 28 -3.55 3.18 -2.50
CA PRO A 28 -2.77 2.40 -1.54
C PRO A 28 -1.99 1.29 -2.26
N ILE A 29 -0.85 0.89 -1.71
CA ILE A 29 0.00 -0.16 -2.28
C ILE A 29 -0.86 -1.41 -2.51
N LYS A 30 -0.96 -1.83 -3.77
CA LYS A 30 -1.70 -3.03 -4.16
C LYS A 30 -1.01 -4.24 -3.53
N GLY A 31 -1.64 -4.80 -2.49
CA GLY A 31 -1.17 -6.01 -1.82
C GLY A 31 -1.30 -7.25 -2.71
N SER A 32 -0.93 -8.41 -2.17
CA SER A 32 -0.89 -9.70 -2.90
C SER A 32 -2.21 -10.05 -3.63
N CYS A 33 -3.37 -9.66 -3.10
CA CYS A 33 -4.66 -9.80 -3.79
C CYS A 33 -4.98 -8.63 -4.73
N GLY A 34 -4.47 -7.43 -4.49
CA GLY A 34 -4.77 -6.21 -5.25
C GLY A 34 -4.19 -6.17 -6.68
N GLY A 35 -3.20 -7.02 -6.98
CA GLY A 35 -2.69 -7.23 -8.34
C GLY A 35 -3.46 -8.28 -9.15
N ALA A 36 -4.10 -9.24 -8.46
CA ALA A 36 -4.84 -10.36 -9.06
C ALA A 36 -6.38 -10.16 -9.04
N ALA A 37 -6.88 -9.18 -8.28
CA ALA A 37 -8.30 -8.98 -7.96
C ALA A 37 -9.22 -8.52 -9.12
N CYS A 38 -8.77 -8.54 -10.37
CA CYS A 38 -9.68 -8.39 -11.52
C CYS A 38 -9.72 -9.61 -12.42
N ASP A 39 -9.15 -10.74 -11.98
CA ASP A 39 -9.29 -12.00 -12.69
C ASP A 39 -10.31 -12.88 -11.95
N LYS A 40 -11.51 -13.02 -12.53
CA LYS A 40 -12.62 -13.84 -12.00
C LYS A 40 -12.28 -15.34 -11.92
N ARG A 41 -11.06 -15.71 -12.30
CA ARG A 41 -10.48 -17.06 -12.22
C ARG A 41 -9.74 -17.33 -10.91
N ILE A 42 -9.38 -16.29 -10.14
CA ILE A 42 -8.63 -16.47 -8.88
C ILE A 42 -9.61 -16.38 -7.71
N ALA A 43 -9.89 -17.53 -7.10
CA ALA A 43 -10.72 -17.66 -5.91
C ALA A 43 -10.02 -16.97 -4.73
N CYS A 44 -10.35 -15.71 -4.50
CA CYS A 44 -9.94 -14.98 -3.31
C CYS A 44 -11.21 -14.62 -2.53
N ASP A 45 -11.38 -15.24 -1.36
CA ASP A 45 -12.54 -15.03 -0.48
C ASP A 45 -12.67 -13.58 0.02
N ALA A 46 -11.63 -12.76 -0.15
CA ALA A 46 -11.63 -11.34 0.22
C ALA A 46 -12.07 -10.39 -0.92
N CYS A 47 -12.42 -10.91 -2.10
CA CYS A 47 -12.71 -10.10 -3.29
C CYS A 47 -14.05 -9.35 -3.27
N ASP A 48 -14.97 -9.64 -2.35
CA ASP A 48 -16.23 -8.87 -2.22
C ASP A 48 -15.99 -7.38 -1.85
N ALA A 49 -14.82 -7.05 -1.31
CA ALA A 49 -14.46 -5.68 -0.90
C ALA A 49 -13.53 -4.96 -1.90
N CYS A 50 -13.22 -5.55 -3.06
CA CYS A 50 -12.16 -5.07 -3.96
C CYS A 50 -12.48 -3.78 -4.72
N ASP A 51 -13.73 -3.32 -4.73
CA ASP A 51 -14.13 -2.09 -5.42
C ASP A 51 -13.92 -0.84 -4.54
N ALA A 52 -14.16 -0.94 -3.22
CA ALA A 52 -14.13 0.21 -2.29
C ALA A 52 -12.73 0.79 -2.00
N ARG A 53 -11.65 0.08 -2.36
CA ARG A 53 -10.25 0.56 -2.22
C ARG A 53 -9.58 0.88 -3.55
N ARG A 54 -10.34 0.85 -4.65
CA ARG A 54 -9.89 1.33 -5.96
C ARG A 54 -10.02 2.86 -5.95
N ALA A 55 -9.04 3.55 -5.38
CA ALA A 55 -8.91 4.98 -5.66
C ALA A 55 -8.70 5.15 -7.19
N PRO A 56 -9.38 6.10 -7.84
CA PRO A 56 -9.40 6.30 -9.29
C PRO A 56 -8.00 6.60 -9.88
#